data_AF-R3U8R4-F1
#
_entry.id   AF-R3U8R4-F1
#
_cell.length_a   1.000
_cell.length_b   1.000
_cell.length_c   1.000
_cell.angle_alpha   90.00
_cell.angle_beta   90.00
_cell.angle_gamma   90.00
#
_symmetry.space_group_name_H-M   'P 1'
#
loop_
_entity.id
_entity.type
_entity.pdbx_description
1 polymer ?
#
loop_
_entity_poly.entity_id
_entity_poly.type
_entity_poly.pdbx_seq_one_letter_code
_entity_poly.pdbx_strand_id
1 'polypeptide(L)'
;MDKEKEKKELLAVQADLANYLYNNYVLYTVDEKKEQEIFKEFNKGNGSLSESQYFEKLDALKEYSKINKVEFTKFVVTPMNTVRVYFVINDVYKEDIFLDKVSAETNKLMYTVSTHSGDGPYYIEEKPEKTAKIMPEEDIVYYEGVIK
;
A
#
# COMPACT_ATOMS: atom_id res chain seq x y z
N MET A 1 -3.92 5.08 -32.18
CA MET A 1 -3.61 4.08 -31.15
C MET A 1 -4.94 3.41 -30.79
N ASP A 2 -4.97 2.08 -30.73
CA ASP A 2 -6.22 1.33 -30.62
C ASP A 2 -6.72 1.36 -29.17
N LYS A 3 -7.90 1.95 -28.95
CA LYS A 3 -8.50 2.10 -27.61
C LYS A 3 -8.66 0.77 -26.89
N GLU A 4 -8.85 -0.32 -27.64
CA GLU A 4 -8.96 -1.66 -27.07
C GLU A 4 -7.63 -2.15 -26.51
N LYS A 5 -6.52 -1.82 -27.19
CA LYS A 5 -5.17 -2.17 -26.75
C LYS A 5 -4.81 -1.41 -25.47
N GLU A 6 -5.10 -0.12 -25.42
CA GLU A 6 -4.89 0.71 -24.22
C GLU A 6 -5.69 0.18 -23.02
N LYS A 7 -6.95 -0.23 -23.24
CA LYS A 7 -7.77 -0.84 -22.18
C LYS A 7 -7.15 -2.14 -21.65
N LYS A 8 -6.66 -3.02 -22.54
CA LYS A 8 -6.01 -4.28 -22.13
C LYS A 8 -4.72 -4.06 -21.35
N GLU A 9 -3.89 -3.11 -21.78
CA GLU A 9 -2.67 -2.73 -21.06
C GLU A 9 -3.00 -2.19 -19.67
N LEU A 10 -4.03 -1.34 -19.56
CA LEU A 10 -4.47 -0.78 -18.29
C LEU A 10 -5.00 -1.86 -17.32
N LEU A 11 -5.76 -2.85 -17.81
CA LEU A 11 -6.22 -3.99 -17.00
C LEU A 11 -5.04 -4.85 -16.52
N ALA A 12 -4.06 -5.09 -17.39
CA ALA A 12 -2.87 -5.88 -17.05
C ALA A 12 -2.03 -5.21 -15.94
N VAL A 13 -1.82 -3.90 -16.03
CA VAL A 13 -1.11 -3.13 -15.00
C VAL A 13 -1.84 -3.15 -13.66
N GLN A 14 -3.18 -3.02 -13.68
CA GLN A 14 -3.99 -3.10 -12.47
C GLN A 14 -3.89 -4.47 -11.79
N ALA A 15 -3.99 -5.56 -12.57
CA ALA A 15 -3.84 -6.90 -12.03
C ALA A 15 -2.44 -7.15 -11.45
N ASP A 16 -1.39 -6.70 -12.15
CA ASP A 16 -0.01 -6.86 -11.70
C ASP A 16 0.25 -6.07 -10.40
N LEU A 17 -0.23 -4.83 -10.31
CA LEU A 17 -0.13 -4.01 -9.10
C LEU A 17 -0.95 -4.58 -7.93
N ALA A 18 -2.17 -5.07 -8.16
CA ALA A 18 -2.97 -5.72 -7.12
C ALA A 18 -2.26 -6.97 -6.58
N ASN A 19 -1.71 -7.80 -7.46
CA ASN A 19 -0.89 -8.96 -7.08
C ASN A 19 0.35 -8.54 -6.29
N TYR A 20 1.04 -7.47 -6.72
CA TYR A 20 2.20 -6.96 -6.01
C TYR A 20 1.84 -6.52 -4.58
N LEU A 21 0.78 -5.72 -4.41
CA LEU A 21 0.28 -5.30 -3.10
C LEU A 21 -0.08 -6.51 -2.23
N TYR A 22 -0.91 -7.42 -2.76
CA TYR A 22 -1.37 -8.62 -2.07
C TYR A 22 -0.21 -9.50 -1.58
N ASN A 23 0.88 -9.59 -2.33
CA ASN A 23 2.00 -10.46 -2.01
C ASN A 23 3.06 -9.81 -1.11
N ASN A 24 3.21 -8.50 -1.16
CA ASN A 24 4.32 -7.80 -0.52
C ASN A 24 3.92 -7.00 0.72
N TYR A 25 2.63 -6.68 0.91
CA TYR A 25 2.20 -5.75 1.96
C TYR A 25 1.09 -6.31 2.86
N VAL A 26 1.00 -5.76 4.07
CA VAL A 26 -0.04 -6.00 5.06
C VAL A 26 -0.53 -4.67 5.60
N LEU A 27 -1.80 -4.60 5.97
CA LEU A 27 -2.32 -3.45 6.70
C LEU A 27 -2.15 -3.66 8.19
N TYR A 28 -1.95 -2.59 8.94
CA TYR A 28 -2.02 -2.61 10.40
C TYR A 28 -2.77 -1.40 10.94
N THR A 29 -3.32 -1.57 12.14
CA THR A 29 -3.88 -0.48 12.94
C THR A 29 -3.18 -0.37 14.28
N VAL A 30 -3.22 0.82 14.88
CA VAL A 30 -2.70 1.08 16.23
C VAL A 30 -3.82 1.69 17.08
N ASP A 31 -3.98 1.18 18.31
CA ASP A 31 -4.87 1.80 19.28
C ASP A 31 -4.24 3.11 19.79
N GLU A 32 -4.77 4.24 19.33
CA GLU A 32 -4.27 5.58 19.67
C GLU A 32 -4.22 5.83 21.20
N LYS A 33 -5.14 5.25 21.98
CA LYS A 33 -5.15 5.46 23.44
C LYS A 33 -3.98 4.74 24.08
N LYS A 34 -3.76 3.47 23.71
CA LYS A 34 -2.62 2.69 24.21
C LYS A 34 -1.29 3.27 23.73
N GLU A 35 -1.22 3.76 22.49
CA GLU A 35 -0.04 4.45 21.98
C GLU A 35 0.28 5.70 22.81
N GLN A 36 -0.73 6.51 23.13
CA GLN A 36 -0.55 7.68 24.00
C GLN A 36 -0.11 7.31 25.42
N GLU A 37 -0.59 6.20 25.98
CA GLU A 37 -0.13 5.68 27.27
C GLU A 37 1.36 5.31 27.22
N ILE A 38 1.79 4.59 26.18
CA ILE A 38 3.20 4.24 25.96
C ILE A 38 4.08 5.48 25.78
N PHE A 39 3.60 6.47 25.02
CA PHE A 39 4.32 7.73 24.83
C PHE A 39 4.51 8.49 26.16
N LYS A 40 3.51 8.47 27.05
CA LYS A 40 3.62 9.05 28.40
C LYS A 40 4.62 8.29 29.26
N GLU A 41 4.63 6.95 29.22
CA GLU A 41 5.60 6.12 29.93
C GLU A 41 7.04 6.34 29.44
N PHE A 42 7.23 6.57 28.13
CA PHE A 42 8.53 6.89 27.55
C PHE A 42 8.99 8.32 27.85
N ASN A 43 8.05 9.27 27.93
CA ASN A 43 8.30 10.67 28.30
C ASN A 43 9.48 11.29 27.52
N LYS A 44 9.50 11.13 26.19
CA LYS A 44 10.58 11.62 25.31
C LYS A 44 11.99 11.14 25.74
N GLY A 45 12.09 9.92 26.26
CA GLY A 45 13.34 9.34 26.76
C GLY A 45 13.69 9.67 28.21
N ASN A 46 12.87 10.46 28.91
CA ASN A 46 13.03 10.78 30.34
C ASN A 46 12.09 9.96 31.23
N GLY A 47 11.44 8.94 30.68
CA GLY A 47 10.45 8.13 31.36
C GLY A 47 11.01 6.83 31.93
N SER A 48 10.12 5.90 32.26
CA SER A 48 10.48 4.58 32.79
C SER A 48 10.81 3.56 31.70
N LEU A 49 10.46 3.85 30.45
CA LEU A 49 10.81 3.01 29.30
C LEU A 49 12.13 3.47 28.67
N SER A 50 13.00 2.51 28.38
CA SER A 50 14.07 2.71 27.40
C SER A 50 13.51 2.86 25.99
N GLU A 51 14.31 3.37 25.07
CA GLU A 51 13.96 3.50 23.66
C GLU A 51 13.63 2.13 23.01
N SER A 52 14.39 1.07 23.33
CA SER A 52 14.09 -0.29 22.85
C SER A 52 12.72 -0.76 23.32
N GLN A 53 12.42 -0.61 24.62
CA GLN A 53 11.14 -1.02 25.19
C GLN A 53 9.98 -0.19 24.65
N TYR A 54 10.21 1.08 24.32
CA TYR A 54 9.23 1.94 23.67
C TYR A 54 8.86 1.38 22.29
N PHE A 55 9.83 1.08 21.44
CA PHE A 55 9.57 0.52 20.11
C PHE A 55 8.98 -0.90 20.16
N GLU A 56 9.47 -1.76 21.05
CA GLU A 56 8.90 -3.10 21.28
C GLU A 56 7.42 -3.03 21.68
N LYS A 57 7.06 -2.10 22.58
CA LYS A 57 5.67 -1.88 22.97
C LYS A 57 4.84 -1.38 21.80
N LEU A 58 5.32 -0.38 21.04
CA LEU A 58 4.60 0.13 19.87
C LEU A 58 4.36 -0.94 18.80
N ASP A 59 5.36 -1.79 18.54
CA ASP A 59 5.22 -2.87 17.57
C ASP A 59 4.20 -3.92 18.04
N ALA A 60 4.21 -4.25 19.34
CA ALA A 60 3.23 -5.14 19.95
C ALA A 60 1.79 -4.59 19.96
N LEU A 61 1.60 -3.29 19.71
CA LEU A 61 0.27 -2.67 19.57
C LEU A 61 -0.34 -2.85 18.18
N LYS A 62 0.45 -3.24 17.18
CA LYS A 62 -0.02 -3.35 15.81
C LYS A 62 -0.97 -4.52 15.67
N GLU A 63 -2.17 -4.23 15.20
CA GLU A 63 -3.15 -5.25 14.82
C GLU A 63 -3.14 -5.40 13.30
N TYR A 64 -2.69 -6.57 12.84
CA TYR A 64 -2.48 -6.84 11.42
C TYR A 64 -3.73 -7.37 10.73
N SER A 65 -3.97 -6.88 9.51
CA SER A 65 -5.01 -7.38 8.61
C SER A 65 -4.47 -7.60 7.21
N LYS A 66 -4.90 -8.71 6.60
CA LYS A 66 -4.51 -9.08 5.24
C LYS A 66 -5.16 -8.15 4.23
N ILE A 67 -4.46 -7.90 3.13
CA ILE A 67 -5.04 -7.32 1.93
C ILE A 67 -5.96 -8.37 1.31
N ASN A 68 -7.25 -8.07 1.24
CA ASN A 68 -8.27 -8.93 0.66
C ASN A 68 -9.04 -8.24 -0.47
N LYS A 69 -8.89 -6.92 -0.66
CA LYS A 69 -9.52 -6.17 -1.74
C LYS A 69 -8.63 -5.02 -2.18
N VAL A 70 -8.52 -4.79 -3.49
CA VAL A 70 -7.87 -3.61 -4.08
C VAL A 70 -8.80 -2.98 -5.10
N GLU A 71 -9.14 -1.70 -4.90
CA GLU A 71 -9.99 -0.92 -5.79
C GLU A 71 -9.22 0.21 -6.43
N PHE A 72 -9.09 0.18 -7.76
CA PHE A 72 -8.49 1.25 -8.53
C PHE A 72 -9.51 2.33 -8.84
N THR A 73 -9.23 3.54 -8.39
CA THR A 73 -10.20 4.66 -8.44
C THR A 73 -9.91 5.66 -9.55
N LYS A 74 -8.64 5.81 -9.95
CA LYS A 74 -8.22 6.86 -10.88
C LYS A 74 -6.83 6.61 -11.47
N PHE A 75 -6.67 7.00 -12.73
CA PHE A 75 -5.38 7.13 -13.41
C PHE A 75 -5.23 8.55 -13.96
N VAL A 76 -4.06 9.16 -13.74
CA VAL A 76 -3.76 10.53 -14.18
C VAL A 76 -2.40 10.59 -14.84
N VAL A 77 -2.32 11.17 -16.04
CA VAL A 77 -1.03 11.57 -16.63
C VAL A 77 -0.60 12.90 -16.03
N THR A 78 0.58 12.91 -15.42
CA THR A 78 1.15 14.12 -14.84
C THR A 78 1.74 15.01 -15.94
N PRO A 79 2.02 16.29 -15.67
CA PRO A 79 2.72 17.16 -16.62
C PRO A 79 4.09 16.64 -17.08
N MET A 80 4.68 15.70 -16.34
CA MET A 80 5.96 15.06 -16.67
C MET A 80 5.79 13.79 -17.53
N ASN A 81 4.60 13.55 -18.09
CA ASN A 81 4.22 12.33 -18.83
C ASN A 81 4.38 11.03 -18.03
N THR A 82 4.23 11.11 -16.71
CA THR A 82 4.21 9.95 -15.81
C THR A 82 2.78 9.60 -15.45
N VAL A 83 2.44 8.32 -15.36
CA VAL A 83 1.11 7.89 -14.90
C VAL A 83 1.10 7.77 -13.37
N ARG A 84 0.14 8.41 -12.72
CA ARG A 84 -0.17 8.28 -11.29
C ARG A 84 -1.44 7.46 -11.11
N VAL A 85 -1.39 6.45 -10.26
CA VAL A 85 -2.48 5.50 -10.01
C VAL A 85 -2.97 5.64 -8.59
N TYR A 86 -4.27 5.79 -8.41
CA TYR A 86 -4.93 5.92 -7.11
C TYR A 86 -5.73 4.66 -6.81
N PHE A 87 -5.55 4.09 -5.63
CA PHE A 87 -6.26 2.88 -5.22
C PHE A 87 -6.65 2.91 -3.74
N VAL A 88 -7.60 2.04 -3.39
CA VAL A 88 -8.07 1.80 -2.03
C VAL A 88 -7.91 0.32 -1.71
N ILE A 89 -7.32 0.01 -0.56
CA ILE A 89 -7.13 -1.34 -0.04
C ILE A 89 -8.16 -1.58 1.06
N ASN A 90 -8.88 -2.72 0.97
CA ASN A 90 -9.89 -3.15 1.94
C ASN A 90 -10.92 -2.07 2.30
N ASP A 91 -11.21 -1.14 1.38
CA ASP A 91 -12.10 0.01 1.58
C ASP A 91 -11.67 1.00 2.68
N VAL A 92 -10.46 0.86 3.22
CA VAL A 92 -9.99 1.61 4.40
C VAL A 92 -8.71 2.39 4.19
N TYR A 93 -7.77 1.86 3.40
CA TYR A 93 -6.46 2.48 3.20
C TYR A 93 -6.37 3.02 1.77
N LYS A 94 -6.06 4.32 1.63
CA LYS A 94 -5.97 5.00 0.34
C LYS A 94 -4.53 5.37 0.08
N GLU A 95 -4.07 5.14 -1.14
CA GLU A 95 -2.73 5.51 -1.56
C GLU A 95 -2.69 5.77 -3.07
N ASP A 96 -1.63 6.43 -3.50
CA ASP A 96 -1.31 6.55 -4.90
C ASP A 96 0.19 6.34 -5.16
N ILE A 97 0.49 5.85 -6.35
CA ILE A 97 1.87 5.62 -6.78
C ILE A 97 2.10 6.11 -8.20
N PHE A 98 3.37 6.37 -8.53
CA PHE A 98 3.79 6.64 -9.89
C PHE A 98 4.21 5.34 -10.59
N LEU A 99 3.83 5.20 -11.85
CA LEU A 99 4.29 4.15 -12.77
C LEU A 99 5.41 4.70 -13.64
N ASP A 100 6.58 4.91 -13.04
CA ASP A 100 7.74 5.55 -13.67
C ASP A 100 8.99 4.67 -13.72
N LYS A 101 9.02 3.56 -12.97
CA LYS A 101 10.18 2.68 -12.87
C LYS A 101 9.93 1.36 -13.59
N VAL A 102 10.86 1.00 -14.47
CA VAL A 102 10.89 -0.29 -15.16
C VAL A 102 12.24 -0.94 -14.87
N SER A 103 12.22 -2.21 -14.49
CA SER A 103 13.43 -3.01 -14.29
C SER A 103 14.17 -3.21 -15.61
N ALA A 104 15.45 -2.82 -15.68
CA ALA A 104 16.28 -3.03 -16.86
C ALA A 104 16.51 -4.52 -17.18
N GLU A 105 16.43 -5.39 -16.17
CA GLU A 105 16.67 -6.84 -16.31
C GLU A 105 15.44 -7.58 -16.82
N THR A 106 14.26 -7.22 -16.32
CA THR A 106 13.01 -7.95 -16.60
C THR A 106 12.06 -7.21 -17.54
N ASN A 107 12.33 -5.93 -17.80
CA ASN A 107 11.45 -5.02 -18.53
C ASN A 107 10.02 -4.95 -17.94
N LYS A 108 9.89 -5.19 -16.63
CA LYS A 108 8.63 -5.10 -15.87
C LYS A 108 8.56 -3.83 -15.03
N LEU A 109 7.35 -3.35 -14.77
CA LEU A 109 7.12 -2.25 -13.85
C LEU A 109 7.61 -2.60 -12.44
N MET A 110 8.20 -1.62 -11.79
CA MET A 110 8.58 -1.68 -10.39
C MET A 110 7.70 -0.71 -9.61
N TYR A 111 7.04 -1.22 -8.59
CA TYR A 111 6.17 -0.41 -7.75
C TYR A 111 6.94 0.05 -6.51
N THR A 112 6.73 1.31 -6.12
CA THR A 112 7.22 1.85 -4.86
C THR A 112 6.01 2.32 -4.07
N VAL A 113 5.70 1.63 -2.97
CA VAL A 113 4.62 1.99 -2.06
C VAL A 113 5.26 2.53 -0.79
N SER A 114 4.78 3.67 -0.32
CA SER A 114 5.22 4.25 0.94
C SER A 114 4.89 3.30 2.09
N THR A 115 5.88 2.95 2.92
CA THR A 115 5.66 2.20 4.15
C THR A 115 5.36 3.15 5.29
N HIS A 116 4.54 2.71 6.25
CA HIS A 116 4.08 3.52 7.38
C HIS A 116 3.31 4.79 6.96
N SER A 117 2.83 4.86 5.71
CA SER A 117 1.87 5.87 5.27
C SER A 117 0.44 5.43 5.60
N GLY A 118 -0.48 6.39 5.59
CA GLY A 118 -1.91 6.19 5.88
C GLY A 118 -2.50 7.36 6.65
N ASP A 119 -3.80 7.59 6.48
CA ASP A 119 -4.55 8.66 7.18
C ASP A 119 -5.30 8.09 8.39
N GLY A 120 -4.61 7.35 9.26
CA GLY A 120 -5.20 6.72 10.43
C GLY A 120 -6.44 5.85 10.10
N PRO A 121 -7.00 5.16 11.10
CA PRO A 121 -6.23 4.23 11.92
C PRO A 121 -5.46 3.16 11.11
N TYR A 122 -5.56 3.14 9.77
CA TYR A 122 -4.98 2.14 8.88
C TYR A 122 -3.68 2.61 8.24
N TYR A 123 -2.67 1.75 8.35
CA TYR A 123 -1.34 1.95 7.79
C TYR A 123 -0.94 0.70 7.00
N ILE A 124 0.09 0.84 6.16
CA ILE A 124 0.64 -0.28 5.38
C ILE A 124 2.12 -0.51 5.73
N GLU A 125 2.55 -1.77 5.76
CA GLU A 125 3.97 -2.13 5.83
C GLU A 125 4.29 -3.36 4.97
N GLU A 126 5.57 -3.54 4.65
CA GLU A 126 6.04 -4.73 3.95
C GLU A 126 5.89 -5.97 4.82
N LYS A 127 5.46 -7.08 4.22
CA LYS A 127 5.45 -8.37 4.90
C LYS A 127 6.89 -8.81 5.17
N PRO A 128 7.14 -9.46 6.33
CA PRO A 128 8.42 -10.11 6.58
C PRO A 128 8.69 -11.24 5.57
N GLU A 129 7.64 -11.97 5.19
CA GLU A 129 7.70 -13.03 4.19
C GLU A 129 6.80 -12.71 2.99
N LYS A 130 7.42 -12.57 1.82
CA LYS A 130 6.75 -12.29 0.55
C LYS A 130 6.14 -13.56 -0.02
N THR A 131 4.97 -13.44 -0.64
CA THR A 131 4.31 -14.57 -1.32
C THR A 131 4.35 -14.42 -2.84
N ALA A 132 3.97 -15.46 -3.57
CA ALA A 132 3.82 -15.44 -5.02
C ALA A 132 2.46 -16.00 -5.45
N LYS A 133 1.40 -15.50 -4.81
CA LYS A 133 0.00 -15.90 -5.06
C LYS A 133 -0.67 -14.92 -6.01
N ILE A 134 -1.63 -15.42 -6.78
CA ILE A 134 -2.51 -14.57 -7.55
C ILE A 134 -3.66 -14.14 -6.63
N MET A 135 -3.94 -12.85 -6.56
CA MET A 135 -5.11 -12.29 -5.89
C MET A 135 -6.36 -12.71 -6.68
N PRO A 136 -7.44 -13.19 -6.02
CA PRO A 136 -8.68 -13.53 -6.70
C PRO A 136 -9.20 -12.35 -7.52
N GLU A 137 -9.69 -12.62 -8.73
CA GLU A 137 -10.13 -11.56 -9.64
C GLU A 137 -11.35 -10.82 -9.09
N GLU A 138 -12.23 -11.52 -8.36
CA GLU A 138 -13.37 -10.92 -7.66
C GLU A 138 -12.99 -9.90 -6.57
N ASP A 139 -11.76 -9.94 -6.08
CA ASP A 139 -11.24 -9.05 -5.05
C ASP A 139 -10.55 -7.80 -5.65
N ILE A 140 -10.43 -7.73 -6.99
CA ILE A 140 -9.85 -6.61 -7.72
C ILE A 140 -10.97 -5.81 -8.38
N VAL A 141 -11.17 -4.57 -7.93
CA VAL A 141 -12.10 -3.63 -8.57
C VAL A 141 -11.33 -2.77 -9.56
N TYR A 142 -11.47 -3.08 -10.85
CA TYR A 142 -10.80 -2.40 -11.94
C TYR A 142 -11.41 -1.02 -12.24
N TYR A 143 -10.54 -0.03 -12.46
CA TYR A 143 -10.88 1.22 -13.10
C TYR A 143 -11.09 0.99 -14.60
N GLU A 144 -12.32 1.22 -15.07
CA GLU A 144 -12.70 1.14 -16.49
C GLU A 144 -12.74 2.50 -17.20
N GLY A 145 -12.43 3.59 -16.49
CA GLY A 145 -12.45 4.92 -17.08
C GLY A 145 -11.25 5.19 -17.99
N VAL A 146 -11.26 6.37 -18.63
CA VAL A 146 -10.10 6.85 -19.39
C VAL A 146 -9.04 7.42 -18.44
N ILE A 147 -7.76 7.29 -18.82
CA ILE A 147 -6.65 7.98 -18.18
C ILE A 147 -6.83 9.48 -18.46
N LYS A 148 -6.80 10.30 -17.41
CA LYS A 148 -7.03 11.75 -17.49
C LYS A 148 -5.75 12.57 -17.46
#